data_AF-J2V7A7-F1
#
_entry.id   AF-J2V7A7-F1
#
_cell.length_a   1.000
_cell.length_b   1.000
_cell.length_c   1.000
_cell.angle_alpha   90.00
_cell.angle_beta   90.00
_cell.angle_gamma   90.00
#
_symmetry.space_group_name_H-M   'P 1'
#
loop_
_entity.id
_entity.type
_entity.pdbx_description
1 polymer ?
#
loop_
_entity_poly.entity_id
_entity_poly.type
_entity_poly.pdbx_seq_one_letter_code
_entity_poly.pdbx_strand_id
1 'polypeptide(L)'
;MKHLGQFLVVVAFIGLSAAMVLSAWSFMNSDRQWRQTYILLGQTGEIQSRAHKLQEKLTRITGYLELAAKTGEESPRLPTTMIGLKTNIQELLSADYLDEFLSENEITALTTHLHVADASYLSMNSTDRSYPDVLQQLHPVKENVSRILAVLTARAQILGETTQMESKTSAYRLLFALGSVLFLVAAIALYLAFFLLNVRKTISDLSHRSSLTSPPAG
;
A
#
# COMPACT_ATOMS: atom_id res chain seq x y z
N MET A 1 45.64 -27.60 -15.76
CA MET A 1 45.28 -26.21 -15.39
C MET A 1 44.40 -25.48 -16.43
N LYS A 2 44.53 -25.70 -17.75
CA LYS A 2 43.69 -25.06 -18.79
C LYS A 2 42.19 -25.36 -18.66
N HIS A 3 41.84 -26.62 -18.39
CA HIS A 3 40.45 -27.05 -18.17
C HIS A 3 39.83 -26.43 -16.90
N LEU A 4 40.64 -26.17 -15.86
CA LEU A 4 40.18 -25.54 -14.62
C LEU A 4 39.79 -24.07 -14.84
N GLY A 5 40.60 -23.32 -15.60
CA GLY A 5 40.30 -21.93 -15.95
C GLY A 5 39.06 -21.78 -16.84
N GLN A 6 38.88 -22.67 -17.83
CA GLN A 6 37.67 -22.68 -18.66
C GLN A 6 36.42 -23.07 -17.87
N PHE A 7 36.51 -24.07 -16.98
CA PHE A 7 35.41 -24.46 -16.10
C PHE A 7 34.98 -23.30 -15.18
N LEU A 8 35.94 -22.60 -14.55
CA LEU A 8 35.67 -21.43 -13.71
C LEU A 8 34.94 -20.31 -14.47
N VAL A 9 35.31 -20.05 -15.72
CA VAL A 9 34.63 -19.03 -16.55
C VAL A 9 33.19 -19.42 -16.85
N VAL A 10 32.92 -20.69 -17.20
CA VAL A 10 31.56 -21.17 -17.47
C VAL A 10 30.70 -21.10 -16.21
N VAL A 11 31.22 -21.57 -15.07
CA VAL A 11 30.52 -21.51 -13.78
C VAL A 11 30.25 -20.05 -13.38
N ALA A 12 31.21 -19.15 -13.56
CA ALA A 12 31.02 -17.73 -13.28
C ALA A 12 29.95 -17.10 -14.19
N PHE A 13 29.93 -17.42 -15.48
CA PHE A 13 28.89 -16.95 -16.39
C PHE A 13 27.50 -17.42 -15.98
N ILE A 14 27.34 -18.72 -15.68
CA ILE A 14 26.07 -19.28 -15.22
C ILE A 14 25.62 -18.61 -13.92
N GLY A 15 26.54 -18.45 -12.96
CA GLY A 15 26.26 -17.80 -11.69
C GLY A 15 25.83 -16.34 -11.85
N LEU A 16 26.49 -15.60 -12.74
CA LEU A 16 26.18 -14.20 -13.02
C LEU A 16 24.82 -14.05 -13.70
N SER A 17 24.52 -14.88 -14.69
CA SER A 17 23.20 -14.91 -15.35
C SER A 17 22.08 -15.26 -14.36
N ALA A 18 22.29 -16.27 -13.52
CA ALA A 18 21.32 -16.65 -12.49
C ALA A 18 21.10 -15.52 -11.47
N ALA A 19 22.18 -14.89 -10.98
CA ALA A 19 22.10 -13.76 -10.06
C ALA A 19 21.33 -12.57 -10.67
N MET A 20 21.58 -12.28 -11.95
CA MET A 20 20.93 -11.17 -12.66
C MET A 20 19.42 -11.42 -12.84
N VAL A 21 19.03 -12.64 -13.21
CA VAL A 21 17.61 -13.04 -13.30
C VAL A 21 16.94 -12.99 -11.93
N LEU A 22 17.57 -13.52 -10.89
CA LEU A 22 17.01 -13.54 -9.54
C LEU A 22 16.82 -12.13 -8.98
N SER A 23 17.79 -11.24 -9.23
CA SER A 23 17.72 -9.84 -8.80
C SER A 23 16.65 -9.07 -9.55
N ALA A 24 16.56 -9.24 -10.88
CA ALA A 24 15.53 -8.60 -11.70
C ALA A 24 14.12 -9.07 -11.30
N TRP A 25 13.95 -10.39 -11.09
CA TRP A 25 12.69 -10.97 -10.66
C TRP A 25 12.28 -10.48 -9.27
N SER A 26 13.22 -10.47 -8.32
CA SER A 26 12.99 -9.96 -6.97
C SER A 26 12.60 -8.47 -6.99
N PHE A 27 13.31 -7.66 -7.77
CA PHE A 27 13.02 -6.23 -7.92
C PHE A 27 11.61 -5.99 -8.47
N MET A 28 11.24 -6.68 -9.57
CA MET A 28 9.92 -6.52 -10.18
C MET A 28 8.79 -6.94 -9.25
N ASN A 29 8.98 -8.02 -8.49
CA ASN A 29 7.96 -8.47 -7.55
C ASN A 29 7.85 -7.54 -6.33
N SER A 30 8.98 -7.06 -5.81
CA SER A 30 9.01 -6.04 -4.76
C SER A 30 8.24 -4.79 -5.21
N ASP A 31 8.54 -4.25 -6.39
CA ASP A 31 7.87 -3.06 -6.91
C ASP A 31 6.35 -3.25 -7.11
N ARG A 32 5.92 -4.44 -7.56
CA ARG A 32 4.49 -4.79 -7.63
C ARG A 32 3.83 -4.76 -6.25
N GLN A 33 4.49 -5.30 -5.22
CA GLN A 33 3.97 -5.29 -3.85
C GLN A 33 3.92 -3.88 -3.25
N TRP A 34 4.93 -3.04 -3.51
CA TRP A 34 4.91 -1.64 -3.09
C TRP A 34 3.72 -0.90 -3.68
N ARG A 35 3.45 -1.08 -4.97
CA ARG A 35 2.28 -0.46 -5.62
C ARG A 35 0.96 -0.88 -4.98
N GLN A 36 0.78 -2.18 -4.73
CA GLN A 36 -0.41 -2.69 -4.02
C GLN A 36 -0.51 -2.12 -2.60
N THR A 37 0.61 -2.07 -1.88
CA THR A 37 0.68 -1.48 -0.54
C THR A 37 0.26 -0.02 -0.54
N TYR A 38 0.75 0.78 -1.48
CA TYR A 38 0.39 2.21 -1.58
C TYR A 38 -1.08 2.42 -1.92
N ILE A 39 -1.65 1.59 -2.80
CA ILE A 39 -3.08 1.65 -3.13
C ILE A 39 -3.90 1.39 -1.86
N LEU A 40 -3.60 0.30 -1.15
CA LEU A 40 -4.34 -0.09 0.05
C LEU A 40 -4.17 0.93 1.19
N LEU A 41 -2.97 1.47 1.36
CA LEU A 41 -2.72 2.54 2.33
C LEU A 41 -3.46 3.83 1.96
N GLY A 42 -3.56 4.13 0.66
CA GLY A 42 -4.38 5.24 0.15
C GLY A 42 -5.86 5.06 0.45
N GLN A 43 -6.41 3.88 0.14
CA GLN A 43 -7.82 3.53 0.39
C GLN A 43 -8.16 3.58 1.89
N THR A 44 -7.33 2.99 2.74
CA THR A 44 -7.52 3.01 4.21
C THR A 44 -7.53 4.45 4.75
N GLY A 45 -6.57 5.30 4.33
CA GLY A 45 -6.52 6.71 4.74
C GLY A 45 -7.71 7.53 4.22
N GLU A 46 -8.14 7.28 2.99
CA GLU A 46 -9.32 7.92 2.42
C GLU A 46 -10.60 7.56 3.20
N ILE A 47 -10.78 6.29 3.52
CA ILE A 47 -11.92 5.82 4.33
C ILE A 47 -11.93 6.46 5.72
N GLN A 48 -10.78 6.49 6.40
CA GLN A 48 -10.68 7.13 7.71
C GLN A 48 -11.04 8.62 7.62
N SER A 49 -10.57 9.32 6.59
CA SER A 49 -10.91 10.73 6.36
C SER A 49 -12.40 10.93 6.12
N ARG A 50 -13.02 10.11 5.26
CA ARG A 50 -14.46 10.15 4.95
C ARG A 50 -15.28 9.85 6.20
N ALA A 51 -14.90 8.84 6.97
CA ALA A 51 -15.57 8.49 8.23
C ALA A 51 -15.52 9.63 9.25
N HIS A 52 -14.35 10.28 9.40
CA HIS A 52 -14.22 11.44 10.30
C HIS A 52 -15.12 12.61 9.87
N LYS A 53 -15.13 12.95 8.57
CA LYS A 53 -16.01 14.00 8.01
C LYS A 53 -17.48 13.71 8.25
N LEU A 54 -17.91 12.45 8.12
CA LEU A 54 -19.28 12.03 8.38
C LEU A 54 -19.64 12.17 9.86
N GLN A 55 -18.75 11.74 10.75
CA GLN A 55 -18.95 11.86 12.20
C GLN A 55 -19.01 13.33 12.65
N GLU A 56 -18.17 14.19 12.08
CA GLU A 56 -18.20 15.64 12.30
C GLU A 56 -19.56 16.24 11.90
N LYS A 57 -20.04 15.92 10.68
CA LYS A 57 -21.33 16.42 10.17
C LYS A 57 -22.51 15.93 11.00
N LEU A 58 -22.55 14.64 11.35
CA LEU A 58 -23.58 14.08 12.23
C LEU A 58 -23.61 14.80 13.58
N THR A 59 -22.44 15.02 14.18
CA THR A 59 -22.33 15.72 15.46
C THR A 59 -22.87 17.16 15.35
N ARG A 60 -22.49 17.89 14.29
CA ARG A 60 -22.99 19.25 14.03
C ARG A 60 -24.49 19.30 13.82
N ILE A 61 -25.04 18.40 13.01
CA ILE A 61 -26.48 18.29 12.77
C ILE A 61 -27.22 18.10 14.09
N THR A 62 -26.77 17.14 14.91
CA THR A 62 -27.42 16.90 16.21
C THR A 62 -27.32 18.11 17.13
N GLY A 63 -26.17 18.79 17.18
CA GLY A 63 -26.02 20.01 17.97
C GLY A 63 -26.92 21.16 17.50
N TYR A 64 -27.08 21.35 16.19
CA TYR A 64 -28.00 22.35 15.65
C TYR A 64 -29.46 22.04 15.96
N LEU A 65 -29.85 20.77 15.85
CA LEU A 65 -31.19 20.34 16.17
C LEU A 65 -31.50 20.45 17.66
N GLU A 66 -30.55 20.09 18.54
CA GLU A 66 -30.69 20.27 20.00
C GLU A 66 -30.83 21.74 20.38
N LEU A 67 -30.08 22.63 19.71
CA LEU A 67 -30.21 24.07 19.91
C LEU A 67 -31.58 24.55 19.46
N ALA A 68 -32.01 24.19 18.25
CA ALA A 68 -33.31 24.57 17.71
C ALA A 68 -34.49 24.03 18.55
N ALA A 69 -34.37 22.83 19.12
CA ALA A 69 -35.37 22.28 20.02
C ALA A 69 -35.48 23.06 21.35
N LYS A 70 -34.40 23.69 21.80
CA LYS A 70 -34.36 24.49 23.04
C LYS A 70 -34.76 25.95 22.83
N THR A 71 -34.37 26.53 21.69
CA THR A 71 -34.55 27.96 21.41
C THR A 71 -35.73 28.26 20.49
N GLY A 72 -36.20 27.27 19.74
CA GLY A 72 -37.14 27.44 18.63
C GLY A 72 -36.50 28.03 17.37
N GLU A 73 -35.21 28.35 17.39
CA GLU A 73 -34.50 29.00 16.27
C GLU A 73 -33.65 28.00 15.48
N GLU A 74 -33.91 27.87 14.17
CA GLU A 74 -33.12 27.01 13.29
C GLU A 74 -31.75 27.65 13.00
N SER A 75 -30.68 26.85 13.09
CA SER A 75 -29.39 27.29 12.57
C SER A 75 -29.45 27.42 11.04
N PRO A 76 -29.04 28.54 10.43
CA PRO A 76 -29.01 28.70 8.97
C PRO A 76 -28.03 27.73 8.29
N ARG A 77 -27.13 27.11 9.06
CA ARG A 77 -26.16 26.11 8.57
C ARG A 77 -26.71 24.68 8.59
N LEU A 78 -27.84 24.43 9.23
CA LEU A 78 -28.38 23.08 9.38
C LEU A 78 -28.78 22.45 8.03
N PRO A 79 -29.52 23.13 7.12
CA PRO A 79 -29.85 22.57 5.81
C PRO A 79 -28.62 22.22 4.97
N THR A 80 -27.64 23.12 4.90
CA THR A 80 -26.38 22.90 4.14
C THR A 80 -25.54 21.79 4.76
N THR A 81 -25.52 21.65 6.08
CA THR A 81 -24.83 20.54 6.75
C THR A 81 -25.51 19.20 6.48
N MET A 82 -26.85 19.16 6.45
CA MET A 82 -27.62 17.95 6.13
C MET A 82 -27.41 17.49 4.68
N ILE A 83 -27.47 18.41 3.71
CA ILE A 83 -27.11 18.13 2.31
C ILE A 83 -25.68 17.61 2.24
N GLY A 84 -24.76 18.27 2.94
CA GLY A 84 -23.38 17.84 3.02
C GLY A 84 -23.21 16.45 3.61
N LEU A 85 -24.01 16.03 4.60
CA LEU A 85 -23.98 14.68 5.15
C LEU A 85 -24.42 13.67 4.08
N LYS A 86 -25.55 13.94 3.40
CA LYS A 86 -26.09 13.10 2.34
C LYS A 86 -25.07 12.86 1.22
N THR A 87 -24.46 13.93 0.71
CA THR A 87 -23.45 13.83 -0.35
C THR A 87 -22.23 13.01 0.09
N ASN A 88 -21.72 13.21 1.31
CA ASN A 88 -20.55 12.47 1.77
C ASN A 88 -20.85 10.97 1.99
N ILE A 89 -22.07 10.61 2.41
CA ILE A 89 -22.47 9.21 2.51
C ILE A 89 -22.60 8.60 1.11
N GLN A 90 -23.19 9.32 0.15
CA GLN A 90 -23.27 8.85 -1.24
C GLN A 90 -21.89 8.64 -1.86
N GLU A 91 -20.97 9.58 -1.64
CA GLU A 91 -19.58 9.46 -2.09
C GLU A 91 -18.89 8.25 -1.45
N LEU A 92 -19.13 7.99 -0.15
CA LEU A 92 -18.59 6.80 0.53
C LEU A 92 -19.17 5.51 -0.07
N LEU A 93 -20.49 5.47 -0.30
CA LEU A 93 -21.20 4.34 -0.89
C LEU A 93 -20.80 4.06 -2.35
N SER A 94 -20.29 5.06 -3.07
CA SER A 94 -19.81 4.91 -4.45
C SER A 94 -18.32 4.55 -4.55
N ALA A 95 -17.63 4.31 -3.43
CA ALA A 95 -16.23 3.91 -3.49
C ALA A 95 -16.12 2.46 -3.97
N ASP A 96 -15.36 2.23 -5.05
CA ASP A 96 -15.22 0.91 -5.70
C ASP A 96 -14.65 -0.19 -4.78
N TYR A 97 -14.00 0.20 -3.70
CA TYR A 97 -13.33 -0.67 -2.74
C TYR A 97 -14.06 -0.76 -1.40
N LEU A 98 -15.29 -0.24 -1.30
CA LEU A 98 -16.01 -0.16 -0.02
C LEU A 98 -16.33 -1.55 0.57
N ASP A 99 -16.57 -2.54 -0.29
CA ASP A 99 -16.87 -3.93 0.05
C ASP A 99 -15.70 -4.62 0.79
N GLU A 100 -14.47 -4.16 0.59
CA GLU A 100 -13.30 -4.61 1.36
C GLU A 100 -13.38 -4.18 2.84
N PHE A 101 -14.18 -3.17 3.16
CA PHE A 101 -14.24 -2.57 4.50
C PHE A 101 -15.61 -2.69 5.19
N LEU A 102 -16.71 -2.66 4.43
CA LEU A 102 -18.07 -2.79 4.91
C LEU A 102 -18.75 -4.03 4.34
N SER A 103 -19.49 -4.73 5.18
CA SER A 103 -20.40 -5.78 4.75
C SER A 103 -21.63 -5.19 4.04
N GLU A 104 -22.28 -5.99 3.18
CA GLU A 104 -23.53 -5.59 2.53
C GLU A 104 -24.61 -5.13 3.53
N ASN A 105 -24.66 -5.75 4.70
CA ASN A 105 -25.57 -5.34 5.78
C ASN A 105 -25.27 -3.93 6.31
N GLU A 106 -23.99 -3.58 6.47
CA GLU A 106 -23.55 -2.26 6.90
C GLU A 106 -23.82 -1.20 5.81
N ILE A 107 -23.59 -1.54 4.54
CA ILE A 107 -23.89 -0.69 3.37
C ILE A 107 -25.40 -0.43 3.29
N THR A 108 -26.20 -1.48 3.43
CA THR A 108 -27.67 -1.40 3.41
C THR A 108 -28.16 -0.54 4.57
N ALA A 109 -27.66 -0.78 5.79
CA ALA A 109 -28.02 0.01 6.96
C ALA A 109 -27.68 1.50 6.77
N LEU A 110 -26.50 1.82 6.23
CA LEU A 110 -26.08 3.20 5.95
C LEU A 110 -27.02 3.87 4.94
N THR A 111 -27.42 3.13 3.90
CA THR A 111 -28.36 3.59 2.87
C THR A 111 -29.75 3.84 3.45
N THR A 112 -30.27 2.91 4.28
CA THR A 112 -31.56 3.07 4.96
C THR A 112 -31.56 4.28 5.88
N HIS A 113 -30.51 4.46 6.69
CA HIS A 113 -30.41 5.57 7.63
C HIS A 113 -30.27 6.93 6.94
N LEU A 114 -29.60 6.98 5.78
CA LEU A 114 -29.58 8.17 4.93
C LEU A 114 -30.98 8.52 4.41
N HIS A 115 -31.77 7.52 4.03
CA HIS A 115 -33.13 7.74 3.55
C HIS A 115 -34.07 8.25 4.64
N VAL A 116 -33.91 7.73 5.87
CA VAL A 116 -34.63 8.25 7.06
C VAL A 116 -34.27 9.71 7.32
N ALA A 117 -32.98 10.08 7.29
CA ALA A 117 -32.57 11.47 7.50
C ALA A 117 -33.11 12.42 6.41
N ASP A 118 -33.16 11.97 5.15
CA ASP A 118 -33.73 12.72 4.02
C ASP A 118 -35.24 12.94 4.21
N ALA A 119 -35.98 11.88 4.54
CA ALA A 119 -37.42 11.91 4.76
C ALA A 119 -37.84 12.74 5.98
N SER A 120 -37.09 12.62 7.09
CA SER A 120 -37.39 13.29 8.35
C SER A 120 -37.02 14.78 8.36
N TYR A 121 -36.07 15.22 7.51
CA TYR A 121 -35.57 16.59 7.56
C TYR A 121 -35.67 17.36 6.23
N LEU A 122 -35.14 16.79 5.15
CA LEU A 122 -34.99 17.51 3.88
C LEU A 122 -36.31 17.66 3.12
N SER A 123 -37.25 16.73 3.30
CA SER A 123 -38.59 16.81 2.70
C SER A 123 -39.65 17.50 3.56
N MET A 124 -39.35 17.86 4.82
CA MET A 124 -40.30 18.58 5.67
C MET A 124 -40.30 20.09 5.36
N ASN A 125 -41.49 20.65 5.14
CA ASN A 125 -41.68 22.10 5.08
C ASN A 125 -41.22 22.73 6.40
N SER A 126 -40.49 23.85 6.32
CA SER A 126 -39.93 24.55 7.48
C SER A 126 -40.98 25.00 8.51
N THR A 127 -42.23 25.14 8.10
CA THR A 127 -43.34 25.63 8.93
C THR A 127 -43.98 24.54 9.80
N ASP A 128 -43.79 23.26 9.46
CA ASP A 128 -44.40 22.09 10.15
C ASP A 128 -43.35 21.27 10.96
N ARG A 129 -42.16 21.85 11.16
CA ARG A 129 -40.99 21.11 11.60
C ARG A 129 -40.91 21.08 13.14
N SER A 130 -41.23 19.93 13.73
CA SER A 130 -41.03 19.67 15.16
C SER A 130 -39.59 19.19 15.41
N TYR A 131 -38.70 20.08 15.85
CA TYR A 131 -37.30 19.74 16.14
C TYR A 131 -37.11 18.60 17.16
N PRO A 132 -37.91 18.48 18.24
CA PRO A 132 -37.84 17.34 19.15
C PRO A 132 -38.14 15.99 18.47
N ASP A 133 -39.14 15.93 17.59
CA ASP A 133 -39.51 14.70 16.89
C ASP A 133 -38.44 14.31 15.86
N VAL A 134 -37.91 15.30 15.15
CA VAL A 134 -36.78 15.14 14.22
C VAL A 134 -35.54 14.61 14.96
N LEU A 135 -35.22 15.17 16.15
CA LEU A 135 -34.13 14.67 16.98
C LEU A 135 -34.34 13.22 17.41
N GLN A 136 -35.55 12.87 17.83
CA GLN A 136 -35.87 11.52 18.27
C GLN A 136 -35.69 10.50 17.13
N GLN A 137 -36.07 10.87 15.90
CA GLN A 137 -35.88 10.03 14.71
C GLN A 137 -34.42 9.94 14.26
N LEU A 138 -33.64 11.02 14.42
CA LEU A 138 -32.22 11.07 14.03
C LEU A 138 -31.27 10.47 15.06
N HIS A 139 -31.68 10.32 16.32
CA HIS A 139 -30.85 9.70 17.35
C HIS A 139 -30.39 8.26 17.01
N PRO A 140 -31.29 7.32 16.61
CA PRO A 140 -30.86 5.98 16.21
C PRO A 140 -30.02 5.99 14.93
N VAL A 141 -30.27 6.94 14.00
CA VAL A 141 -29.44 7.15 12.82
C VAL A 141 -28.02 7.55 13.21
N LYS A 142 -27.87 8.53 14.11
CA LYS A 142 -26.55 8.97 14.60
C LYS A 142 -25.80 7.81 15.26
N GLU A 143 -26.46 7.06 16.12
CA GLU A 143 -25.81 5.96 16.85
C GLU A 143 -25.35 4.84 15.91
N ASN A 144 -26.23 4.38 15.01
CA ASN A 144 -25.91 3.31 14.08
C ASN A 144 -24.85 3.71 13.06
N VAL A 145 -24.97 4.92 12.47
CA VAL A 145 -23.96 5.41 11.54
C VAL A 145 -22.62 5.58 12.26
N SER A 146 -22.61 6.16 13.46
CA SER A 146 -21.35 6.31 14.24
C SER A 146 -20.72 4.96 14.56
N ARG A 147 -21.52 3.93 14.87
CA ARG A 147 -21.04 2.56 15.10
C ARG A 147 -20.41 1.97 13.83
N ILE A 148 -21.08 2.08 12.69
CA ILE A 148 -20.57 1.61 11.39
C ILE A 148 -19.25 2.31 11.06
N LEU A 149 -19.18 3.63 11.23
CA LEU A 149 -17.97 4.42 10.97
C LEU A 149 -16.81 4.05 11.90
N ALA A 150 -17.09 3.70 13.16
CA ALA A 150 -16.07 3.24 14.10
C ALA A 150 -15.50 1.87 13.69
N VAL A 151 -16.35 0.92 13.32
CA VAL A 151 -15.94 -0.40 12.80
C VAL A 151 -15.14 -0.25 11.51
N LEU A 152 -15.61 0.60 10.60
CA LEU A 152 -14.95 0.94 9.35
C LEU A 152 -13.54 1.49 9.57
N THR A 153 -13.40 2.45 10.50
CA THR A 153 -12.12 3.05 10.86
C THR A 153 -11.17 2.03 11.47
N ALA A 154 -11.67 1.17 12.36
CA ALA A 154 -10.89 0.10 12.98
C ALA A 154 -10.41 -0.93 11.96
N ARG A 155 -11.27 -1.38 11.04
CA ARG A 155 -10.89 -2.28 9.94
C ARG A 155 -9.84 -1.63 9.04
N ALA A 156 -10.03 -0.36 8.67
CA ALA A 156 -9.05 0.36 7.88
C ALA A 156 -7.70 0.47 8.57
N GLN A 157 -7.67 0.68 9.89
CA GLN A 157 -6.44 0.69 10.66
C GLN A 157 -5.75 -0.68 10.66
N ILE A 158 -6.48 -1.76 10.95
CA ILE A 158 -5.94 -3.12 10.94
C ILE A 158 -5.38 -3.49 9.56
N LEU A 159 -6.11 -3.14 8.49
CA LEU A 159 -5.68 -3.40 7.12
C LEU A 159 -4.43 -2.59 6.77
N GLY A 160 -4.36 -1.32 7.17
CA GLY A 160 -3.16 -0.50 7.02
C GLY A 160 -1.94 -1.05 7.79
N GLU A 161 -2.14 -1.50 9.02
CA GLU A 161 -1.08 -2.09 9.86
C GLU A 161 -0.58 -3.42 9.29
N THR A 162 -1.48 -4.33 8.91
CA THR A 162 -1.12 -5.62 8.30
C THR A 162 -0.36 -5.44 7.00
N THR A 163 -0.79 -4.52 6.14
CA THR A 163 -0.07 -4.20 4.88
C THR A 163 1.33 -3.66 5.16
N GLN A 164 1.49 -2.80 6.17
CA GLN A 164 2.82 -2.33 6.59
C GLN A 164 3.68 -3.46 7.15
N MET A 165 3.11 -4.44 7.86
CA MET A 165 3.84 -5.60 8.35
C MET A 165 4.26 -6.54 7.21
N GLU A 166 3.38 -6.78 6.23
CA GLU A 166 3.69 -7.59 5.05
C GLU A 166 4.81 -6.96 4.22
N SER A 167 4.79 -5.64 4.01
CA SER A 167 5.88 -4.93 3.32
C SER A 167 7.24 -5.03 4.03
N LYS A 168 7.24 -5.31 5.34
CA LYS A 168 8.45 -5.55 6.15
C LYS A 168 8.91 -7.01 6.11
N THR A 169 8.07 -7.94 5.63
CA THR A 169 8.39 -9.36 5.56
C THR A 169 9.27 -9.65 4.33
N SER A 170 10.48 -10.15 4.59
CA SER A 170 11.71 -9.84 3.83
C SER A 170 12.04 -10.76 2.65
N ALA A 171 11.11 -11.58 2.16
CA ALA A 171 11.43 -12.64 1.20
C ALA A 171 12.14 -12.12 -0.07
N TYR A 172 11.67 -11.02 -0.66
CA TYR A 172 12.30 -10.42 -1.84
C TYR A 172 13.62 -9.72 -1.51
N ARG A 173 13.74 -9.12 -0.32
CA ARG A 173 15.02 -8.54 0.15
C ARG A 173 16.08 -9.62 0.34
N LEU A 174 15.70 -10.79 0.87
CA LEU A 174 16.58 -11.94 1.01
C LEU A 174 17.02 -12.49 -0.35
N LEU A 175 16.09 -12.63 -1.30
CA LEU A 175 16.42 -13.10 -2.65
C LEU A 175 17.32 -12.11 -3.41
N PHE A 176 17.09 -10.80 -3.22
CA PHE A 176 17.97 -9.76 -3.77
C PHE A 176 19.37 -9.82 -3.13
N ALA A 177 19.46 -9.98 -1.81
CA ALA A 177 20.74 -10.14 -1.11
C ALA A 177 21.48 -11.40 -1.56
N LEU A 178 20.76 -12.52 -1.72
CA LEU A 178 21.33 -13.79 -2.19
C LEU A 178 21.84 -13.65 -3.64
N GLY A 179 21.07 -13.01 -4.51
CA GLY A 179 21.49 -12.67 -5.87
C GLY A 179 22.73 -11.77 -5.89
N SER A 180 22.79 -10.77 -5.02
CA SER A 180 23.95 -9.87 -4.90
C SER A 180 25.21 -10.60 -4.44
N VAL A 181 25.07 -11.54 -3.50
CA VAL A 181 26.19 -12.37 -3.02
C VAL A 181 26.67 -13.31 -4.14
N LEU A 182 25.75 -13.97 -4.86
CA LEU A 182 26.09 -14.82 -6.00
C LEU A 182 26.83 -14.04 -7.10
N PHE A 183 26.36 -12.82 -7.40
CA PHE A 183 27.03 -11.93 -8.33
C PHE A 183 28.46 -11.59 -7.89
N LEU A 184 28.64 -11.23 -6.60
CA LEU A 184 29.96 -10.94 -6.04
C LEU A 184 30.91 -12.13 -6.17
N VAL A 185 30.45 -13.34 -5.82
CA VAL A 185 31.25 -14.57 -5.92
C VAL A 185 31.63 -14.87 -7.37
N ALA A 186 30.68 -14.73 -8.31
CA ALA A 186 30.95 -14.92 -9.74
C ALA A 186 31.96 -13.90 -10.28
N ALA A 187 31.86 -12.63 -9.86
CA ALA A 187 32.81 -11.58 -10.24
C ALA A 187 34.23 -11.86 -9.72
N ILE A 188 34.36 -12.31 -8.46
CA ILE A 188 35.64 -12.71 -7.88
C ILE A 188 36.23 -13.92 -8.62
N ALA A 189 35.42 -14.92 -8.95
CA ALA A 189 35.86 -16.09 -9.71
C ALA A 189 36.36 -15.72 -11.12
N LEU A 190 35.66 -14.80 -11.80
CA LEU A 190 36.09 -14.23 -13.09
C LEU A 190 37.43 -13.51 -12.98
N TYR A 191 37.59 -12.67 -11.96
CA TYR A 191 38.85 -11.96 -11.70
C TYR A 191 40.02 -12.92 -11.46
N LEU A 192 39.82 -13.94 -10.62
CA LEU A 192 40.84 -14.96 -10.34
C LEU A 192 41.19 -15.78 -11.59
N ALA A 193 40.18 -16.19 -12.37
CA ALA A 193 40.41 -16.91 -13.62
C ALA A 193 41.23 -16.07 -14.61
N PHE A 194 40.91 -14.79 -14.74
CA PHE A 194 41.65 -13.85 -15.59
C PHE A 194 43.10 -13.66 -15.12
N PHE A 195 43.31 -13.46 -13.82
CA PHE A 195 44.65 -13.33 -13.23
C PHE A 195 45.52 -14.57 -13.49
N LEU A 196 44.98 -15.78 -13.23
CA LEU A 196 45.68 -17.04 -13.45
C LEU A 196 46.02 -17.28 -14.93
N LEU A 197 45.14 -16.88 -15.84
CA LEU A 197 45.39 -16.99 -17.29
C LEU A 197 46.48 -16.01 -17.75
N ASN A 198 46.53 -14.79 -17.21
CA ASN A 198 47.53 -13.80 -17.57
C ASN A 198 48.92 -14.07 -16.98
N VAL A 199 49.03 -14.46 -15.71
CA VAL A 199 50.32 -14.83 -15.09
C VAL A 199 50.99 -15.95 -15.88
N ARG A 200 50.21 -16.94 -16.34
CA ARG A 200 50.73 -18.02 -17.20
C ARG A 200 51.31 -17.49 -18.50
N LYS A 201 50.63 -16.56 -19.18
CA LYS A 201 51.10 -15.99 -20.46
C LYS A 201 52.45 -15.31 -20.29
N THR A 202 52.62 -14.55 -19.22
CA THR A 202 53.88 -13.88 -18.88
C THR A 202 55.01 -14.88 -18.62
N ILE A 203 54.74 -15.98 -17.89
CA ILE A 203 55.74 -17.03 -17.61
C ILE A 203 56.12 -17.78 -18.90
N SER A 204 55.16 -18.10 -19.78
CA SER A 204 55.48 -18.76 -21.05
C SER A 204 56.34 -17.88 -21.97
N ASP A 205 56.04 -16.58 -22.06
CA ASP A 205 56.82 -15.65 -22.89
C ASP A 205 58.25 -15.44 -22.34
N LEU A 206 58.41 -15.41 -21.01
CA LEU A 206 59.73 -15.36 -20.35
C LEU A 206 60.56 -16.62 -20.64
N SER A 207 59.96 -17.81 -20.57
CA SER A 207 60.66 -19.07 -20.88
C SER A 207 61.12 -19.16 -22.33
N HIS A 208 60.34 -18.60 -23.27
CA HIS A 208 60.68 -18.61 -24.68
C HIS A 208 61.80 -17.61 -25.03
N ARG A 209 61.83 -16.45 -24.36
CA ARG A 209 62.95 -15.49 -24.49
C ARG A 209 64.27 -16.04 -23.95
N SER A 210 64.27 -16.76 -22.84
CA SER A 210 65.50 -17.36 -22.29
C SER A 210 66.10 -18.45 -23.19
N SER A 211 65.28 -19.13 -24.00
CA SER A 211 65.77 -20.12 -24.98
C SER A 211 66.40 -19.52 -26.23
N LEU A 212 66.21 -18.22 -26.49
CA LEU A 212 66.77 -17.50 -27.64
C LEU A 212 68.08 -16.77 -27.32
N THR A 213 68.48 -16.72 -26.04
CA THR A 213 69.67 -15.99 -25.57
C THR A 213 70.82 -16.89 -25.12
N SER A 214 70.74 -18.20 -25.32
CA SER A 214 71.90 -19.07 -25.09
C SER A 214 72.97 -18.76 -26.15
N PRO A 215 74.17 -18.30 -25.76
CA PRO A 215 75.24 -18.06 -26.73
C PRO A 215 75.61 -19.38 -27.42
N PRO A 216 75.94 -19.36 -28.72
CA PRO A 216 76.45 -20.56 -29.39
C PRO A 216 77.70 -21.02 -28.64
N ALA A 217 77.74 -22.30 -28.29
CA ALA A 217 78.94 -22.92 -27.76
C ALA A 217 80.02 -22.86 -28.85
N GLY A 218 80.97 -21.95 -28.66
CA GLY A 218 82.14 -21.73 -29.52
C GLY A 218 83.28 -21.23 -28.65
#